data_AF-A0A820K3F9-F1
#
_entry.id   AF-A0A820K3F9-F1
#
_cell.length_a   1.000
_cell.length_b   1.000
_cell.length_c   1.000
_cell.angle_alpha   90.00
_cell.angle_beta   90.00
_cell.angle_gamma   90.00
#
_symmetry.space_group_name_H-M   'P 1'
#
loop_
_entity.id
_entity.type
_entity.pdbx_description
1 polymer ?
#
loop_
_entity_poly.entity_id
_entity_poly.type
_entity_poly.pdbx_seq_one_letter_code
_entity_poly.pdbx_strand_id
1 'polypeptide(L)'
;RTFIGGPLTLIWRKNYEKDDKWFRAKTVLKVQQPFQVLIEGVCGASYEGDIGVDDISFTPGCQLQMTATLPPFVYSTTQSPYCNATHSHCLQNIRQCIPKDQFCNFNIECVDQTDELSCPPTCAFEQKRLCFWTNDLKQKLIWDFGNGTTSSISTGQST
;
A
#
# COMPACT_ATOMS: atom_id res chain seq x y z
N ARG A 1 -9.64 -14.03 3.17
CA ARG A 1 -9.36 -15.33 2.49
C ARG A 1 -8.26 -16.06 3.24
N THR A 2 -8.14 -17.39 3.09
CA THR A 2 -7.17 -18.21 3.84
C THR A 2 -5.99 -18.75 3.00
N PHE A 3 -6.01 -18.52 1.70
CA PHE A 3 -4.90 -18.75 0.77
C PHE A 3 -5.02 -17.80 -0.42
N ILE A 4 -3.92 -17.65 -1.18
CA ILE A 4 -3.85 -16.79 -2.36
C ILE A 4 -4.83 -17.28 -3.43
N GLY A 5 -5.66 -16.39 -3.98
CA GLY A 5 -6.69 -16.76 -4.95
C GLY A 5 -7.87 -17.55 -4.37
N GLY A 6 -7.88 -17.81 -3.05
CA GLY A 6 -8.99 -18.46 -2.36
C GLY A 6 -10.23 -17.58 -2.21
N PRO A 7 -11.37 -18.16 -1.80
CA PRO A 7 -12.63 -17.45 -1.70
C PRO A 7 -12.55 -16.27 -0.72
N LEU A 8 -13.17 -15.15 -1.11
CA LEU A 8 -13.33 -13.99 -0.24
C LEU A 8 -14.55 -14.20 0.66
N THR A 9 -14.41 -13.82 1.93
CA THR A 9 -15.50 -13.82 2.90
C THR A 9 -15.67 -12.40 3.38
N LEU A 10 -16.84 -11.81 3.11
CA LEU A 10 -17.19 -10.48 3.60
C LEU A 10 -17.47 -10.56 5.11
N ILE A 11 -16.66 -9.86 5.90
CA ILE A 11 -16.75 -9.86 7.37
C ILE A 11 -17.22 -8.52 7.94
N TRP A 12 -17.13 -7.45 7.14
CA TRP A 12 -17.52 -6.12 7.52
C TRP A 12 -17.76 -5.29 6.26
N ARG A 13 -18.79 -4.45 6.28
CA ARG A 13 -19.05 -3.44 5.25
C ARG A 13 -19.60 -2.20 5.91
N LYS A 14 -19.29 -1.05 5.34
CA LYS A 14 -19.92 0.22 5.64
C LYS A 14 -20.34 0.86 4.34
N ASN A 15 -21.59 1.27 4.26
CA ASN A 15 -22.12 1.98 3.09
C ASN A 15 -22.40 3.43 3.52
N TYR A 16 -22.24 4.35 2.58
CA TYR A 16 -22.81 5.70 2.60
C TYR A 16 -22.78 6.42 3.95
N GLU A 17 -21.78 7.26 4.14
CA GLU A 17 -21.77 8.26 5.20
C GLU A 17 -21.32 9.59 4.60
N LYS A 18 -22.20 10.60 4.69
CA LYS A 18 -21.99 11.96 4.16
C LYS A 18 -21.41 12.90 5.22
N ASP A 19 -20.67 12.33 6.17
CA ASP A 19 -20.22 13.02 7.37
C ASP A 19 -18.70 13.15 7.31
N ASP A 20 -18.19 14.39 7.37
CA ASP A 20 -16.77 14.72 7.19
C ASP A 20 -15.99 14.50 8.49
N LYS A 21 -16.00 13.26 9.01
CA LYS A 21 -15.29 12.88 10.24
C LYS A 21 -14.75 11.46 10.20
N TRP A 22 -13.72 11.22 11.00
CA TRP A 22 -13.15 9.88 11.18
C TRP A 22 -14.08 8.97 11.98
N PHE A 23 -14.27 7.74 11.50
CA PHE A 23 -15.06 6.73 12.18
C PHE A 23 -14.25 5.48 12.47
N ARG A 24 -14.20 5.10 13.74
CA ARG A 24 -13.54 3.87 14.15
C ARG A 24 -14.39 2.65 13.78
N ALA A 25 -13.85 1.78 12.94
CA ALA A 25 -14.42 0.45 12.68
C ALA A 25 -13.73 -0.63 13.52
N LYS A 26 -14.50 -1.63 13.95
CA LYS A 26 -14.00 -2.85 14.60
C LYS A 26 -14.78 -4.05 14.10
N THR A 27 -14.08 -5.13 13.79
CA THR A 27 -14.71 -6.42 13.44
C THR A 27 -13.92 -7.57 14.04
N VAL A 28 -14.60 -8.69 14.28
CA VAL A 28 -14.00 -9.90 14.87
C VAL A 28 -13.62 -10.87 13.76
N LEU A 29 -12.36 -11.26 13.73
CA LEU A 29 -11.84 -12.26 12.79
C LEU A 29 -11.99 -13.65 13.42
N LYS A 30 -12.97 -14.43 12.96
CA LYS A 30 -13.19 -15.82 13.42
C LYS A 30 -12.47 -16.82 12.51
N VAL A 31 -11.14 -16.72 12.42
CA VAL A 31 -10.31 -17.59 11.58
C VAL A 31 -9.17 -18.17 12.43
N GLN A 32 -9.01 -19.50 12.41
CA GLN A 32 -8.00 -20.22 13.20
C GLN A 32 -6.77 -20.64 12.39
N GLN A 33 -6.77 -20.34 11.10
CA GLN A 33 -5.70 -20.65 10.17
C GLN A 33 -5.14 -19.35 9.56
N PRO A 34 -3.98 -19.39 8.90
CA PRO A 34 -3.40 -18.20 8.26
C PRO A 34 -4.39 -17.55 7.28
N PHE A 35 -4.42 -16.22 7.26
CA PHE A 35 -5.38 -15.48 6.46
C PHE A 35 -4.82 -14.15 5.93
N GLN A 36 -5.52 -13.60 4.96
CA GLN A 36 -5.31 -12.26 4.43
C GLN A 36 -6.57 -11.44 4.63
N VAL A 37 -6.39 -10.22 5.16
CA VAL A 37 -7.41 -9.18 5.19
C VAL A 37 -7.33 -8.39 3.89
N LEU A 38 -8.46 -8.21 3.24
CA LEU A 38 -8.62 -7.35 2.08
C LEU A 38 -9.55 -6.21 2.49
N ILE A 39 -9.10 -4.97 2.27
CA ILE A 39 -9.94 -3.78 2.42
C ILE A 39 -10.28 -3.34 1.00
N GLU A 40 -11.57 -3.32 0.68
CA GLU A 40 -12.08 -2.95 -0.63
C GLU A 40 -12.85 -1.64 -0.53
N GLY A 41 -12.39 -0.63 -1.26
CA GLY A 41 -13.12 0.61 -1.48
C GLY A 41 -13.92 0.51 -2.77
N VAL A 42 -15.24 0.78 -2.70
CA VAL A 42 -16.11 0.80 -3.87
C VAL A 42 -16.52 2.25 -4.13
N CYS A 43 -16.04 2.80 -5.25
CA CYS A 43 -16.43 4.14 -5.67
C CYS A 43 -17.91 4.17 -6.10
N GLY A 44 -18.64 5.16 -5.61
CA GLY A 44 -20.01 5.44 -6.04
C GLY A 44 -20.06 6.13 -7.42
N ALA A 45 -21.27 6.45 -7.87
CA ALA A 45 -21.48 7.15 -9.15
C ALA A 45 -21.17 8.66 -9.10
N SER A 46 -21.00 9.24 -7.90
CA SER A 46 -20.71 10.66 -7.69
C SER A 46 -19.23 10.86 -7.33
N TYR A 47 -18.70 12.04 -7.64
CA TYR A 47 -17.37 12.49 -7.24
C TYR A 47 -17.36 13.23 -5.89
N GLU A 48 -18.53 13.39 -5.27
CA GLU A 48 -18.70 14.18 -4.02
C GLU A 48 -18.17 13.49 -2.75
N GLY A 49 -17.44 12.37 -2.87
CA GLY A 49 -16.96 11.65 -1.69
C GLY A 49 -15.68 10.89 -1.95
N ASP A 50 -14.82 10.87 -0.93
CA ASP A 50 -13.57 10.15 -0.88
C ASP A 50 -13.62 9.03 0.18
N ILE A 51 -12.70 8.07 0.11
CA ILE A 51 -12.56 7.00 1.10
C ILE A 51 -11.18 7.12 1.76
N GLY A 52 -11.17 7.47 3.05
CA GLY A 52 -9.97 7.45 3.88
C GLY A 52 -9.95 6.25 4.82
N VAL A 53 -8.78 5.61 4.97
CA VAL A 53 -8.54 4.53 5.94
C VAL A 53 -7.21 4.80 6.63
N ASP A 54 -7.20 4.76 7.95
CA ASP A 54 -5.99 4.98 8.74
C ASP A 54 -6.02 4.12 10.04
N ASP A 55 -4.89 4.05 10.74
CA ASP A 55 -4.73 3.41 12.05
C ASP A 55 -5.19 1.93 12.11
N ILE A 56 -4.90 1.17 11.06
CA ILE A 56 -5.21 -0.27 11.01
C ILE A 56 -4.36 -1.00 12.05
N SER A 57 -5.04 -1.66 12.98
CA SER A 57 -4.40 -2.44 14.04
C SER A 57 -5.10 -3.77 14.24
N PHE A 58 -4.30 -4.76 14.66
CA PHE A 58 -4.78 -6.08 15.01
C PHE A 58 -4.63 -6.34 16.50
N THR A 59 -5.47 -7.20 17.06
CA THR A 59 -5.31 -7.65 18.45
C THR A 59 -4.01 -8.43 18.61
N PRO A 60 -3.39 -8.47 19.81
CA PRO A 60 -2.13 -9.20 20.05
C PRO A 60 -2.15 -10.69 19.66
N GLY A 61 -3.32 -11.33 19.65
CA GLY A 61 -3.48 -12.72 19.19
C GLY A 61 -3.35 -12.91 17.67
N CYS A 62 -3.35 -11.83 16.88
CA CYS A 62 -3.11 -11.87 15.45
C CYS A 62 -1.60 -11.76 15.21
N GLN A 63 -0.99 -12.89 14.87
CA GLN A 63 0.45 -12.97 14.63
C GLN A 63 0.74 -12.95 13.13
N LEU A 64 1.79 -12.24 12.75
CA LEU A 64 2.29 -12.23 11.37
C LEU A 64 2.84 -13.62 11.02
N GLN A 65 2.45 -14.15 9.88
CA GLN A 65 3.04 -15.38 9.37
C GLN A 65 4.34 -15.08 8.63
N MET A 66 5.48 -15.29 9.30
CA MET A 66 6.80 -14.98 8.75
C MET A 66 7.20 -15.80 7.52
N THR A 67 6.53 -16.92 7.27
CA THR A 67 6.78 -17.78 6.10
C THR A 67 5.82 -17.53 4.94
N ALA A 68 4.78 -16.70 5.14
CA ALA A 68 3.86 -16.34 4.08
C ALA A 68 4.43 -15.16 3.33
N THR A 69 4.94 -15.40 2.13
CA THR A 69 5.13 -14.34 1.15
C THR A 69 3.76 -13.95 0.59
N LEU A 70 3.51 -12.65 0.44
CA LEU A 70 2.47 -12.20 -0.48
C LEU A 70 2.76 -12.84 -1.85
N PRO A 71 1.74 -13.18 -2.67
CA PRO A 71 2.00 -13.74 -3.99
C PRO A 71 3.01 -12.83 -4.69
N PRO A 72 4.18 -13.36 -5.09
CA PRO A 72 5.13 -12.55 -5.82
C PRO A 72 4.41 -12.07 -7.07
N PHE A 73 4.46 -10.77 -7.33
CA PHE A 73 4.08 -10.28 -8.64
C PHE A 73 5.16 -10.79 -9.61
N VAL A 74 4.87 -11.90 -10.29
CA VAL A 74 5.83 -12.55 -11.18
C VAL A 74 5.95 -11.69 -12.43
N TYR A 75 6.88 -10.74 -12.43
CA TYR A 75 7.28 -10.03 -13.63
C TYR A 75 8.42 -10.79 -14.32
N SER A 76 8.25 -10.97 -15.64
CA SER A 76 9.25 -11.60 -16.51
C SER A 76 10.50 -10.72 -16.59
N THR A 77 11.59 -11.14 -15.94
CA THR A 77 12.88 -10.44 -16.01
C THR A 77 13.59 -10.75 -17.33
N THR A 78 13.90 -9.74 -18.14
CA THR A 78 14.85 -9.86 -19.24
C THR A 78 16.28 -9.82 -18.70
N GLN A 79 17.09 -10.86 -18.96
CA GLN A 79 18.53 -10.86 -18.68
C GLN A 79 19.23 -9.83 -19.58
N SER A 80 19.36 -8.60 -19.09
CA SER A 80 20.25 -7.59 -19.66
C SER A 80 21.33 -7.25 -18.63
N PRO A 81 22.60 -7.08 -19.04
CA PRO A 81 23.70 -6.72 -18.13
C PRO A 81 23.55 -5.31 -17.53
N TYR A 82 22.64 -4.49 -18.06
CA TYR A 82 22.29 -3.17 -17.55
C TYR A 82 20.77 -3.02 -17.52
N CYS A 83 20.23 -2.51 -16.40
CA CYS A 83 18.83 -2.15 -16.29
C CYS A 83 18.56 -0.99 -17.24
N ASN A 84 17.42 -1.06 -17.93
CA ASN A 84 16.92 0.09 -18.68
C ASN A 84 16.69 1.28 -17.73
N ALA A 85 16.67 2.51 -18.25
CA ALA A 85 16.49 3.72 -17.44
C ALA A 85 15.21 3.74 -16.56
N THR A 86 14.25 2.87 -16.86
CA THR A 86 12.97 2.67 -16.13
C THR A 86 13.06 1.63 -15.01
N HIS A 87 14.18 0.94 -14.88
CA HIS A 87 14.40 -0.13 -13.92
C HIS A 87 15.50 0.27 -12.94
N SER A 88 15.35 -0.18 -11.70
CA SER A 88 16.38 -0.15 -10.67
C SER A 88 17.05 -1.51 -10.59
N HIS A 89 18.37 -1.51 -10.40
CA HIS A 89 19.10 -2.73 -10.06
C HIS A 89 18.84 -3.07 -8.59
N CYS A 90 18.60 -4.35 -8.28
CA CYS A 90 18.91 -4.90 -6.95
C CYS A 90 20.44 -4.82 -6.72
N LEU A 91 21.05 -5.42 -5.68
CA LEU A 91 22.52 -5.29 -5.49
C LEU A 91 23.30 -5.55 -6.80
N GLN A 92 24.33 -4.73 -7.03
CA GLN A 92 25.09 -4.67 -8.29
C GLN A 92 25.67 -6.02 -8.76
N ASN A 93 25.76 -7.01 -7.88
CA ASN A 93 26.31 -8.33 -8.18
C ASN A 93 25.28 -9.38 -8.64
N ILE A 94 23.97 -9.13 -8.53
CA ILE A 94 22.93 -10.16 -8.74
C ILE A 94 22.25 -10.05 -10.13
N ARG A 95 22.51 -8.97 -10.89
CA ARG A 95 21.92 -8.70 -12.23
C ARG A 95 20.39 -8.79 -12.28
N GLN A 96 19.72 -8.63 -11.14
CA GLN A 96 18.27 -8.51 -11.08
C GLN A 96 17.87 -7.05 -11.30
N CYS A 97 16.93 -6.84 -12.22
CA CYS A 97 16.35 -5.54 -12.53
C CYS A 97 14.87 -5.57 -12.18
N ILE A 98 14.44 -4.63 -11.34
CA ILE A 98 13.04 -4.42 -11.01
C ILE A 98 12.60 -3.05 -11.55
N PRO A 99 11.34 -2.87 -11.96
CA PRO A 99 10.84 -1.55 -12.33
C PRO A 99 10.97 -0.57 -11.15
N LYS A 100 11.23 0.72 -11.43
CA LYS A 100 11.42 1.74 -10.38
C LYS A 100 10.22 1.91 -9.45
N ASP A 101 9.03 1.65 -9.95
CA ASP A 101 7.76 1.64 -9.22
C ASP A 101 7.62 0.44 -8.27
N GLN A 102 8.50 -0.55 -8.38
CA GLN A 102 8.59 -1.69 -7.47
C GLN A 102 9.69 -1.54 -6.42
N PHE A 103 10.31 -0.35 -6.34
CA PHE A 103 11.35 -0.07 -5.35
C PHE A 103 10.72 0.73 -4.20
N CYS A 104 10.89 0.29 -2.94
CA CYS A 104 10.23 0.86 -1.77
C CYS A 104 8.68 0.83 -1.84
N ASN A 105 8.10 -0.29 -2.25
CA ASN A 105 6.65 -0.51 -2.34
C ASN A 105 6.12 -1.47 -1.24
N PHE A 106 6.96 -1.86 -0.26
CA PHE A 106 6.69 -2.85 0.79
C PHE A 106 6.44 -4.29 0.33
N ASN A 107 6.68 -4.57 -0.95
CA ASN A 107 6.75 -5.92 -1.47
C ASN A 107 8.22 -6.26 -1.72
N ILE A 108 8.60 -7.50 -1.45
CA ILE A 108 9.96 -7.97 -1.70
C ILE A 108 9.97 -8.55 -3.11
N GLU A 109 10.46 -7.76 -4.07
CA GLU A 109 10.73 -8.17 -5.44
C GLU A 109 12.19 -8.63 -5.61
N CYS A 110 13.14 -7.98 -4.94
CA CYS A 110 14.54 -8.38 -4.99
C CYS A 110 14.79 -9.63 -4.14
N VAL A 111 15.53 -10.61 -4.69
CA VAL A 111 15.90 -11.84 -3.97
C VAL A 111 16.71 -11.54 -2.70
N ASP A 112 17.47 -10.44 -2.73
CA ASP A 112 18.29 -9.93 -1.62
C ASP A 112 17.57 -8.90 -0.73
N GLN A 113 16.29 -8.61 -1.00
CA GLN A 113 15.44 -7.65 -0.27
C GLN A 113 15.94 -6.21 -0.28
N THR A 114 16.85 -5.87 -1.19
CA THR A 114 17.50 -4.55 -1.22
C THR A 114 16.56 -3.42 -1.66
N ASP A 115 15.51 -3.77 -2.38
CA ASP A 115 14.39 -2.92 -2.75
C ASP A 115 13.61 -2.39 -1.54
N GLU A 116 13.66 -3.05 -0.39
CA GLU A 116 12.90 -2.65 0.81
C GLU A 116 13.77 -2.40 2.05
N LEU A 117 14.97 -2.99 2.12
CA LEU A 117 15.83 -2.90 3.31
C LEU A 117 16.35 -1.48 3.61
N SER A 118 16.59 -0.69 2.56
CA SER A 118 17.11 0.69 2.69
C SER A 118 16.00 1.74 2.59
N CYS A 119 14.73 1.32 2.59
CA CYS A 119 13.61 2.23 2.47
C CYS A 119 13.27 2.87 3.81
N PRO A 120 12.81 4.15 3.81
CA PRO A 120 12.39 4.80 5.02
C PRO A 120 11.15 4.06 5.58
N PRO A 121 11.13 3.73 6.88
CA PRO A 121 10.02 2.97 7.49
C PRO A 121 8.72 3.77 7.52
N THR A 122 8.80 5.08 7.36
CA THR A 122 7.67 6.00 7.34
C THR A 122 7.94 7.12 6.34
N CYS A 123 6.96 7.43 5.49
CA CYS A 123 6.94 8.67 4.73
C CYS A 123 5.77 9.51 5.22
N ALA A 124 6.05 10.55 6.02
CA ALA A 124 5.01 11.42 6.59
C ALA A 124 4.60 12.56 5.64
N PHE A 125 5.26 12.70 4.48
CA PHE A 125 4.99 13.73 3.45
C PHE A 125 5.12 15.21 3.89
N GLU A 126 5.40 15.47 5.19
CA GLU A 126 5.45 16.83 5.79
C GLU A 126 6.48 17.77 5.16
N GLN A 127 7.59 17.22 4.66
CA GLN A 127 8.70 18.02 4.14
C GLN A 127 8.54 18.41 2.66
N LYS A 128 7.31 18.33 2.11
CA LYS A 128 7.05 18.42 0.65
C LYS A 128 7.94 17.47 -0.16
N ARG A 129 8.15 16.28 0.40
CA ARG A 129 8.96 15.22 -0.18
C ARG A 129 8.10 14.00 -0.35
N LEU A 130 8.11 13.43 -1.54
CA LEU A 130 7.46 12.15 -1.82
C LEU A 130 8.29 10.97 -1.27
N CYS A 131 9.39 11.23 -0.55
CA CYS A 131 10.37 10.21 -0.19
C CYS A 131 10.83 9.45 -1.45
N PHE A 132 10.55 8.15 -1.54
CA PHE A 132 10.83 7.31 -2.70
C PHE A 132 9.57 7.04 -3.56
N TRP A 133 8.42 7.61 -3.18
CA TRP A 133 7.19 7.52 -3.95
C TRP A 133 7.29 8.38 -5.22
N THR A 134 6.68 7.90 -6.29
CA THR A 134 6.58 8.62 -7.56
C THR A 134 5.14 8.67 -8.02
N ASN A 135 4.78 9.72 -8.75
CA ASN A 135 3.48 9.79 -9.41
C ASN A 135 3.48 8.87 -10.63
N ASP A 136 2.48 8.00 -10.72
CA ASP A 136 2.23 7.25 -11.95
C ASP A 136 1.64 8.18 -13.01
N LEU A 137 2.50 8.63 -13.93
CA LEU A 137 2.13 9.54 -15.03
C LEU A 137 1.17 8.92 -16.04
N LYS A 138 0.89 7.61 -15.96
CA LYS A 138 -0.13 6.95 -16.80
C LYS A 138 -1.54 7.11 -16.22
N GLN A 139 -1.68 7.51 -14.96
CA GLN A 139 -2.96 7.73 -14.32
C GLN A 139 -3.42 9.19 -14.52
N LYS A 140 -4.74 9.39 -14.52
CA LYS A 140 -5.34 10.74 -14.62
C LYS A 140 -5.23 11.54 -13.31
N LEU A 141 -4.88 10.88 -12.21
CA LEU A 141 -4.74 11.47 -10.88
C LEU A 141 -3.26 11.59 -10.54
N ILE A 142 -2.78 12.82 -10.42
CA ILE A 142 -1.40 13.16 -10.04
C ILE A 142 -1.46 13.75 -8.63
N TRP A 143 -0.70 13.16 -7.71
CA TRP A 143 -0.57 13.66 -6.34
C TRP A 143 0.39 14.85 -6.31
N ASP A 144 -0.07 15.99 -5.83
CA ASP A 144 0.74 17.18 -5.64
C ASP A 144 0.58 17.71 -4.21
N PHE A 145 1.57 18.44 -3.72
CA PHE A 145 1.56 19.02 -2.37
C PHE A 145 0.66 20.26 -2.35
N GLY A 146 -0.57 20.09 -1.87
CA GLY A 146 -1.49 21.19 -1.55
C GLY A 146 -1.27 21.73 -0.14
N ASN A 147 -1.74 22.95 0.11
CA ASN A 147 -1.91 23.50 1.46
C ASN A 147 -3.39 23.91 1.60
N GLY A 148 -4.13 23.28 2.51
CA GLY A 148 -5.58 23.50 2.64
C GLY A 148 -6.04 23.46 4.09
N THR A 149 -6.87 24.42 4.49
CA THR A 149 -7.55 24.39 5.79
C THR A 149 -8.82 23.55 5.68
N THR A 150 -8.98 22.56 6.54
CA THR A 150 -10.29 21.92 6.71
C THR A 150 -11.13 22.71 7.69
N SER A 151 -12.43 22.79 7.44
CA SER A 151 -13.41 23.52 8.27
C SER A 151 -13.57 22.95 9.68
N SER A 152 -13.07 21.75 9.94
CA SER A 152 -13.04 21.09 11.25
C SER A 152 -11.63 20.95 11.81
N ILE A 153 -11.53 21.06 13.14
CA ILE A 153 -10.29 20.87 13.92
C ILE A 153 -9.89 19.39 13.83
N SER A 154 -8.61 19.11 13.60
CA SER A 154 -8.02 17.75 13.51
C SER A 154 -8.47 16.91 12.30
N THR A 155 -9.07 17.50 11.28
CA THR A 155 -9.42 16.81 10.03
C THR A 155 -8.58 17.25 8.83
N GLY A 156 -7.53 18.04 9.05
CA GLY A 156 -6.72 18.65 8.00
C GLY A 156 -5.35 18.00 7.83
N GLN A 157 -4.64 18.44 6.79
CA GLN A 157 -3.26 18.06 6.51
C GLN A 157 -2.41 18.28 7.77
N SER A 158 -1.58 17.29 8.09
CA SER A 158 -0.58 17.42 9.15
C SER A 158 0.42 18.53 8.76
N THR A 159 0.88 19.28 9.76
CA THR A 159 1.75 20.47 9.60
C THR A 159 3.23 20.11 9.58
#